data_AF-A0A1H5K846-F1
#
_entry.id   AF-A0A1H5K846-F1
#
_cell.length_a   1.000
_cell.length_b   1.000
_cell.length_c   1.000
_cell.angle_alpha   90.00
_cell.angle_beta   90.00
_cell.angle_gamma   90.00
#
_symmetry.space_group_name_H-M   'P 1'
#
loop_
_entity.id
_entity.type
_entity.pdbx_description
1 polymer ?
#
loop_
_entity_poly.entity_id
_entity_poly.type
_entity_poly.pdbx_seq_one_letter_code
_entity_poly.pdbx_strand_id
1 'polypeptide(L)'
;MKEKVYCESVEKKDSKNKLLTPSIWIRENHSPLKSLMNTDFNLIFEPSISADYMYLVREGILGKIERITKKLDIQNKILIIRSVWRSFDHQQILWDTKLKLFEKEHPEKSYDEVKEIVSYFIAPPSKSMHATGGSIDALIYDITKNCVMDFGTNQGYDIVLSKKCYPYHPEISEEAKKIELY
;
A
#
# COMPACT_ATOMS: atom_id res chain seq x y z
N MET A 1 -17.82 5.40 17.39
CA MET A 1 -16.54 5.37 18.15
C MET A 1 -15.82 6.69 17.93
N LYS A 2 -15.27 7.32 18.96
CA LYS A 2 -14.52 8.59 18.79
C LYS A 2 -13.21 8.30 18.03
N GLU A 3 -12.85 9.16 17.09
CA GLU A 3 -11.66 9.05 16.22
C GLU A 3 -10.40 8.68 16.99
N LYS A 4 -10.05 9.49 18.00
CA LYS A 4 -8.87 9.27 18.86
C LYS A 4 -8.82 7.85 19.45
N VAL A 5 -9.94 7.36 19.97
CA VAL A 5 -10.04 6.01 20.57
C VAL A 5 -9.82 4.93 19.53
N TYR A 6 -10.32 5.12 18.32
CA TYR A 6 -10.08 4.17 17.23
C TYR A 6 -8.61 4.14 16.83
N CYS A 7 -8.00 5.30 16.55
CA CYS A 7 -6.60 5.39 16.13
C CYS A 7 -5.65 4.82 17.19
N GLU A 8 -5.87 5.14 18.47
CA GLU A 8 -5.11 4.55 19.58
C GLU A 8 -5.26 3.02 19.64
N SER A 9 -6.45 2.49 19.35
CA SER A 9 -6.66 1.04 19.33
C SER A 9 -5.92 0.34 18.19
N VAL A 10 -5.86 0.96 17.00
CA VAL A 10 -5.11 0.46 15.84
C VAL A 10 -3.61 0.47 16.16
N GLU A 11 -3.09 1.58 16.68
CA GLU A 11 -1.68 1.75 17.03
C GLU A 11 -1.24 0.79 18.16
N LYS A 12 -2.10 0.58 19.16
CA LYS A 12 -1.85 -0.41 20.23
C LYS A 12 -1.82 -1.83 19.68
N LYS A 13 -2.70 -2.17 18.73
CA LYS A 13 -2.72 -3.47 18.07
C LYS A 13 -1.45 -3.69 17.24
N ASP A 14 -1.04 -2.69 16.46
CA ASP A 14 0.21 -2.74 15.69
C ASP A 14 1.44 -2.91 16.59
N SER A 15 1.52 -2.13 17.68
CA SER A 15 2.60 -2.26 18.68
C SER A 15 2.66 -3.68 19.26
N LYS A 16 1.50 -4.27 19.60
CA LYS A 16 1.44 -5.66 20.07
C LYS A 16 1.88 -6.65 19.00
N ASN A 17 1.48 -6.46 17.76
CA ASN A 17 1.90 -7.33 16.65
C ASN A 17 3.41 -7.28 16.45
N LYS A 18 4.03 -6.10 16.50
CA LYS A 18 5.48 -5.91 16.41
C LYS A 18 6.25 -6.62 17.52
N LEU A 19 5.70 -6.67 18.74
CA LEU A 19 6.28 -7.45 19.84
C LEU A 19 6.19 -8.97 19.61
N LEU A 20 5.17 -9.43 18.89
CA LEU A 20 4.98 -10.83 18.56
C LEU A 20 5.76 -11.26 17.31
N THR A 21 6.07 -10.33 16.39
CA THR A 21 6.75 -10.64 15.11
C THR A 21 8.01 -11.50 15.29
N PRO A 22 8.93 -11.25 16.25
CA PRO A 22 10.12 -12.09 16.44
C PRO A 22 9.81 -13.54 16.82
N SER A 23 8.62 -13.82 17.38
CA SER A 23 8.17 -15.16 17.76
C SER A 23 7.46 -15.93 16.65
N ILE A 24 7.12 -15.26 15.54
CA ILE A 24 6.43 -15.86 14.40
C ILE A 24 7.48 -16.29 13.38
N TRP A 25 7.58 -17.60 13.14
CA TRP A 25 8.51 -18.15 12.17
C TRP A 25 8.03 -17.88 10.74
N ILE A 26 8.64 -16.90 10.07
CA ILE A 26 8.48 -16.70 8.64
C ILE A 26 9.50 -17.61 7.93
N ARG A 27 9.01 -18.51 7.06
CA ARG A 27 9.86 -19.37 6.24
C ARG A 27 9.90 -18.84 4.82
N GLU A 28 11.09 -18.57 4.32
CA GLU A 28 11.31 -18.36 2.88
C GLU A 28 10.92 -19.64 2.15
N ASN A 29 10.16 -19.51 1.06
CA ASN A 29 9.66 -20.64 0.28
C ASN A 29 10.32 -20.74 -1.11
N HIS A 30 11.31 -19.89 -1.39
CA HIS A 30 12.09 -19.81 -2.62
C HIS A 30 11.25 -19.67 -3.90
N SER A 31 9.99 -19.27 -3.78
CA SER A 31 9.14 -19.05 -4.95
C SER A 31 9.66 -17.87 -5.78
N PRO A 32 9.68 -18.00 -7.11
CA PRO A 32 10.23 -16.98 -7.98
C PRO A 32 9.37 -15.71 -7.99
N LEU A 33 10.01 -14.60 -8.34
CA LEU A 33 9.30 -13.40 -8.78
C LEU A 33 8.84 -13.59 -10.23
N LYS A 34 7.61 -13.19 -10.51
CA LYS A 34 6.95 -13.27 -11.81
C LYS A 34 6.39 -11.91 -12.18
N SER A 35 6.51 -11.57 -13.46
CA SER A 35 6.01 -10.29 -13.98
C SER A 35 4.50 -10.34 -14.19
N LEU A 36 3.79 -9.37 -13.64
CA LEU A 36 2.37 -9.15 -13.91
C LEU A 36 2.12 -8.71 -15.37
N MET A 37 3.09 -8.05 -15.99
CA MET A 37 3.03 -7.66 -17.39
C MET A 37 3.03 -8.86 -18.36
N ASN A 38 3.43 -10.05 -17.87
CA ASN A 38 3.44 -11.28 -18.66
C ASN A 38 2.19 -12.14 -18.39
N THR A 39 1.14 -11.55 -17.83
CA THR A 39 -0.14 -12.24 -17.54
C THR A 39 -1.24 -11.63 -18.38
N ASP A 40 -2.30 -12.40 -18.63
CA ASP A 40 -3.50 -11.91 -19.33
C ASP A 40 -4.51 -11.26 -18.36
N PHE A 41 -4.07 -10.84 -17.18
CA PHE A 41 -4.96 -10.22 -16.20
C PHE A 41 -5.37 -8.82 -16.66
N ASN A 42 -6.65 -8.51 -16.52
CA ASN A 42 -7.16 -7.16 -16.76
C ASN A 42 -6.68 -6.22 -15.64
N LEU A 43 -5.58 -5.52 -15.89
CA LEU A 43 -4.89 -4.65 -14.93
C LEU A 43 -4.58 -3.30 -15.57
N ILE A 44 -4.61 -2.25 -14.76
CA ILE A 44 -4.00 -0.95 -15.07
C ILE A 44 -2.71 -0.85 -14.28
N PHE A 45 -1.62 -0.41 -14.91
CA PHE A 45 -0.33 -0.21 -14.25
C PHE A 45 -0.06 1.29 -14.08
N GLU A 46 0.04 1.76 -12.84
CA GLU A 46 0.41 3.15 -12.56
C GLU A 46 1.92 3.33 -12.77
N PRO A 47 2.35 4.28 -13.62
CA PRO A 47 3.76 4.53 -13.86
C PRO A 47 4.54 4.77 -12.57
N SER A 48 5.68 4.08 -12.44
CA SER A 48 6.59 4.29 -11.31
C SER A 48 7.53 5.47 -11.57
N ILE A 49 8.09 6.01 -10.49
CA ILE A 49 9.17 7.00 -10.54
C ILE A 49 10.45 6.44 -11.18
N SER A 50 10.62 5.12 -11.22
CA SER A 50 11.76 4.45 -11.86
C SER A 50 11.39 4.01 -13.26
N ALA A 51 12.12 4.45 -14.27
CA ALA A 51 11.85 4.11 -15.67
C ALA A 51 12.03 2.60 -15.97
N ASP A 52 12.85 1.91 -15.19
CA ASP A 52 13.13 0.48 -15.23
C ASP A 52 12.28 -0.33 -14.24
N TYR A 53 11.21 0.25 -13.70
CA TYR A 53 10.39 -0.42 -12.69
C TYR A 53 9.73 -1.69 -13.24
N MET A 54 10.00 -2.80 -12.56
CA MET A 54 9.45 -4.10 -12.92
C MET A 54 8.25 -4.43 -12.03
N TYR A 55 7.10 -4.74 -12.65
CA TYR A 55 5.88 -5.13 -11.93
C TYR A 55 5.93 -6.61 -11.53
N LEU A 56 6.87 -6.95 -10.65
CA LEU A 56 7.08 -8.30 -10.17
C LEU A 56 6.31 -8.59 -8.90
N VAL A 57 5.72 -9.78 -8.81
CA VAL A 57 5.18 -10.34 -7.57
C VAL A 57 5.71 -11.74 -7.36
N ARG A 58 5.71 -12.20 -6.12
CA ARG A 58 6.01 -13.59 -5.79
C ARG A 58 4.95 -14.49 -6.41
N GLU A 59 5.35 -15.62 -6.98
CA GLU A 59 4.45 -16.52 -7.73
C GLU A 59 3.16 -16.89 -6.96
N GLY A 60 3.26 -17.15 -5.66
CA GLY A 60 2.10 -17.46 -4.80
C GLY A 60 1.06 -16.33 -4.68
N ILE A 61 1.38 -15.12 -5.12
CA ILE A 61 0.47 -13.97 -5.17
C ILE A 61 -0.32 -13.91 -6.48
N LEU A 62 0.20 -14.47 -7.59
CA LEU A 62 -0.47 -14.44 -8.89
C LEU A 62 -1.90 -15.00 -8.83
N GLY A 63 -2.06 -16.18 -8.24
CA GLY A 63 -3.39 -16.80 -8.10
C GLY A 63 -4.34 -16.03 -7.19
N LYS A 64 -3.84 -15.14 -6.32
CA LYS A 64 -4.70 -14.23 -5.54
C LYS A 64 -5.17 -13.07 -6.42
N ILE A 65 -4.26 -12.47 -7.18
CA ILE A 65 -4.57 -11.37 -8.10
C ILE A 65 -5.58 -11.85 -9.15
N GLU A 66 -5.36 -13.02 -9.76
CA GLU A 66 -6.28 -13.58 -10.75
C GLU A 66 -7.72 -13.70 -10.22
N ARG A 67 -7.88 -14.15 -8.97
CA ARG A 67 -9.21 -14.26 -8.34
C ARG A 67 -9.81 -12.88 -8.07
N ILE A 68 -9.00 -11.90 -7.71
CA ILE A 68 -9.46 -10.52 -7.49
C ILE A 68 -9.89 -9.90 -8.82
N THR A 69 -9.07 -9.99 -9.86
CA THR A 69 -9.38 -9.42 -11.18
C THR A 69 -10.65 -10.02 -11.77
N LYS A 70 -10.79 -11.35 -11.75
CA LYS A 70 -12.03 -12.02 -12.22
C LYS A 70 -13.29 -11.53 -11.48
N LYS A 71 -13.19 -11.27 -10.17
CA LYS A 71 -14.31 -10.71 -9.40
C LYS A 71 -14.61 -9.27 -9.78
N LEU A 72 -13.58 -8.46 -9.98
CA LEU A 72 -13.72 -7.05 -10.38
C LEU A 72 -14.27 -6.93 -11.81
N ASP A 73 -13.86 -7.81 -12.73
CA ASP A 73 -14.35 -7.84 -14.11
C ASP A 73 -15.87 -8.02 -14.17
N ILE A 74 -16.43 -8.93 -13.36
CA ILE A 74 -17.89 -9.15 -13.25
C ILE A 74 -18.63 -7.88 -12.79
N GLN A 75 -17.94 -6.99 -12.08
CA GLN A 75 -18.48 -5.74 -11.55
C GLN A 75 -18.15 -4.51 -12.42
N ASN A 76 -17.61 -4.72 -13.62
CA ASN A 76 -17.09 -3.67 -14.50
C ASN A 76 -16.04 -2.80 -13.80
N LYS A 77 -15.07 -3.44 -13.15
CA LYS A 77 -13.97 -2.79 -12.42
C LYS A 77 -12.63 -3.39 -12.81
N ILE A 78 -11.58 -2.59 -12.70
CA ILE A 78 -10.20 -3.00 -13.01
C ILE A 78 -9.31 -2.73 -11.80
N LEU A 79 -8.43 -3.68 -11.48
CA LEU A 79 -7.43 -3.48 -10.44
C LEU A 79 -6.29 -2.61 -10.99
N ILE A 80 -6.01 -1.51 -10.30
CA ILE A 80 -4.86 -0.65 -10.58
C ILE A 80 -3.70 -1.12 -9.71
N ILE A 81 -2.60 -1.50 -10.33
CA ILE A 81 -1.35 -1.86 -9.66
C ILE A 81 -0.50 -0.60 -9.52
N ARG A 82 -0.33 -0.14 -8.28
CA ARG A 82 0.48 1.05 -7.98
C ARG A 82 1.94 0.72 -7.73
N SER A 83 2.15 -0.32 -6.92
CA SER A 83 3.48 -0.72 -6.46
C SER A 83 3.43 -2.18 -6.05
N VAL A 84 4.45 -2.93 -6.43
CA VAL A 84 4.63 -4.36 -6.14
C VAL A 84 6.03 -4.57 -5.60
N TRP A 85 6.79 -5.57 -6.06
CA TRP A 85 8.17 -5.74 -5.64
C TRP A 85 8.98 -4.45 -5.81
N ARG A 86 9.79 -4.16 -4.78
CA ARG A 86 10.72 -3.02 -4.75
C ARG A 86 12.07 -3.52 -4.24
N SER A 87 13.14 -3.18 -4.94
CA SER A 87 14.49 -3.34 -4.38
C SER A 87 14.68 -2.42 -3.16
N PHE A 88 15.72 -2.69 -2.36
CA PHE A 88 16.06 -1.80 -1.25
C PHE A 88 16.41 -0.39 -1.74
N ASP A 89 17.10 -0.26 -2.88
CA ASP A 89 17.45 1.03 -3.47
C ASP A 89 16.21 1.81 -3.89
N HIS A 90 15.23 1.14 -4.53
CA HIS A 90 13.96 1.76 -4.88
C HIS A 90 13.23 2.24 -3.62
N GLN A 91 13.18 1.40 -2.58
CA GLN A 91 12.56 1.78 -1.30
C GLN A 91 13.29 2.96 -0.64
N GLN A 92 14.61 3.04 -0.75
CA GLN A 92 15.43 4.15 -0.24
C GLN A 92 15.08 5.46 -0.95
N ILE A 93 14.94 5.45 -2.28
CA ILE A 93 14.54 6.65 -3.04
C ILE A 93 13.17 7.17 -2.57
N LEU A 94 12.19 6.28 -2.38
CA LEU A 94 10.86 6.66 -1.88
C LEU A 94 10.92 7.22 -0.47
N TRP A 95 11.70 6.59 0.40
CA TRP A 95 11.93 7.04 1.77
C TRP A 95 12.53 8.45 1.80
N ASP A 96 13.65 8.67 1.10
CA ASP A 96 14.37 9.94 1.10
C ASP A 96 13.55 11.07 0.49
N THR A 97 12.82 10.77 -0.59
CA THR A 97 11.93 11.75 -1.23
C THR A 97 10.86 12.24 -0.27
N LYS A 98 10.27 11.32 0.52
CA LYS A 98 9.24 11.68 1.49
C LYS A 98 9.80 12.33 2.73
N LEU A 99 10.96 11.92 3.20
CA LEU A 99 11.64 12.57 4.31
C LEU A 99 11.93 14.04 3.97
N LYS A 100 12.53 14.32 2.80
CA LYS A 100 12.77 15.69 2.32
C LYS A 100 11.50 16.53 2.19
N LEU A 101 10.41 15.93 1.72
CA LEU A 101 9.12 16.61 1.60
C LEU A 101 8.61 17.03 2.99
N PHE A 102 8.60 16.10 3.96
CA PHE A 102 8.12 16.37 5.30
C PHE A 102 9.01 17.36 6.07
N GLU A 103 10.34 17.33 5.88
CA GLU A 103 11.24 18.34 6.43
C GLU A 103 10.88 19.75 5.94
N LYS A 104 10.51 19.87 4.67
CA LYS A 104 10.09 21.15 4.07
C LYS A 104 8.71 21.60 4.56
N GLU A 105 7.78 20.67 4.73
CA GLU A 105 6.41 20.94 5.20
C GLU A 105 6.34 21.23 6.71
N HIS A 106 7.32 20.73 7.48
CA HIS A 106 7.40 20.87 8.93
C HIS A 106 8.77 21.39 9.39
N PRO A 107 9.16 22.63 9.02
CA PRO A 107 10.46 23.20 9.38
C PRO A 107 10.65 23.37 10.90
N GLU A 108 9.56 23.32 11.68
CA GLU A 108 9.57 23.38 13.13
C GLU A 108 10.01 22.08 13.82
N LYS A 109 9.97 20.94 13.11
CA LYS A 109 10.27 19.62 13.67
C LYS A 109 11.74 19.26 13.49
N SER A 110 12.27 18.51 14.44
CA SER A 110 13.59 17.91 14.30
C SER A 110 13.58 16.79 13.25
N TYR A 111 14.78 16.48 12.74
CA TYR A 111 14.98 15.36 11.81
C TYR A 111 14.42 14.03 12.35
N ASP A 112 14.66 13.73 13.62
CA ASP A 112 14.22 12.48 14.24
C ASP A 112 12.68 12.41 14.36
N GLU A 113 12.02 13.53 14.68
CA GLU A 113 10.55 13.61 14.68
C GLU A 113 9.98 13.42 13.27
N VAL A 114 10.56 14.06 12.25
CA VAL A 114 10.15 13.86 10.85
C VAL A 114 10.33 12.41 10.43
N LYS A 115 11.47 11.81 10.77
CA LYS A 115 11.78 10.40 10.48
C LYS A 115 10.77 9.46 11.15
N GLU A 116 10.39 9.73 12.39
CA GLU A 116 9.36 8.96 13.10
C GLU A 116 8.01 9.07 12.39
N ILE A 117 7.59 10.29 12.02
CA ILE A 117 6.34 10.54 11.29
C ILE A 117 6.31 9.78 9.96
N VAL A 118 7.37 9.90 9.16
CA VAL A 118 7.47 9.22 7.85
C VAL A 118 7.39 7.70 8.01
N SER A 119 7.97 7.15 9.09
CA SER A 119 7.98 5.71 9.36
C SER A 119 6.59 5.09 9.58
N TYR A 120 5.57 5.89 9.89
CA TYR A 120 4.19 5.42 9.97
C TYR A 120 3.58 5.11 8.61
N PHE A 121 4.06 5.75 7.54
CA PHE A 121 3.46 5.64 6.21
C PHE A 121 4.31 4.85 5.23
N ILE A 122 5.63 4.93 5.38
CA ILE A 122 6.58 4.24 4.51
C ILE A 122 7.49 3.42 5.41
N ALA A 123 7.70 2.15 5.08
CA ALA A 123 8.66 1.33 5.80
C ALA A 123 10.09 1.76 5.46
N PRO A 124 11.02 1.77 6.43
CA PRO A 124 12.45 1.87 6.14
C PRO A 124 12.89 0.80 5.14
N PRO A 125 13.91 1.04 4.31
CA PRO A 125 14.32 0.12 3.24
C PRO A 125 14.51 -1.33 3.67
N SER A 126 15.20 -1.56 4.79
CA SER A 126 15.44 -2.90 5.34
C SER A 126 14.22 -3.59 5.96
N LYS A 127 13.07 -2.91 6.03
CA LYS A 127 11.83 -3.40 6.66
C LYS A 127 10.64 -3.44 5.71
N SER A 128 10.81 -3.06 4.43
CA SER A 128 9.71 -3.06 3.47
C SER A 128 9.33 -4.47 3.05
N MET A 129 8.07 -4.82 3.23
CA MET A 129 7.52 -6.10 2.80
C MET A 129 7.49 -6.24 1.27
N HIS A 130 7.56 -5.12 0.53
CA HIS A 130 7.65 -5.14 -0.93
C HIS A 130 8.93 -5.83 -1.42
N ALA A 131 10.03 -5.79 -0.66
CA ALA A 131 11.27 -6.48 -1.01
C ALA A 131 11.09 -8.02 -1.11
N THR A 132 10.07 -8.57 -0.45
CA THR A 132 9.76 -10.00 -0.49
C THR A 132 8.94 -10.42 -1.72
N GLY A 133 8.40 -9.46 -2.49
CA GLY A 133 7.46 -9.69 -3.58
C GLY A 133 6.06 -10.13 -3.12
N GLY A 134 5.80 -10.18 -1.81
CA GLY A 134 4.54 -10.60 -1.22
C GLY A 134 3.49 -9.49 -1.04
N SER A 135 3.86 -8.23 -1.32
CA SER A 135 3.03 -7.05 -1.07
C SER A 135 2.70 -6.32 -2.37
N ILE A 136 1.50 -5.74 -2.41
CA ILE A 136 0.95 -4.96 -3.52
C ILE A 136 0.23 -3.77 -2.94
N ASP A 137 0.52 -2.58 -3.46
CA ASP A 137 -0.29 -1.39 -3.29
C ASP A 137 -1.21 -1.30 -4.52
N ALA A 138 -2.52 -1.20 -4.29
CA ALA A 138 -3.50 -1.22 -5.37
C ALA A 138 -4.64 -0.22 -5.12
N LEU A 139 -5.29 0.17 -6.21
CA LEU A 139 -6.57 0.88 -6.23
C LEU A 139 -7.53 0.13 -7.15
N ILE A 140 -8.79 0.57 -7.20
CA ILE A 140 -9.79 -0.01 -8.08
C ILE A 140 -10.34 1.10 -8.99
N TYR A 141 -10.38 0.82 -10.28
CA TYR A 141 -11.02 1.66 -11.29
C TYR A 141 -12.44 1.15 -11.57
N ASP A 142 -13.43 2.04 -11.57
CA ASP A 142 -14.80 1.74 -11.98
C ASP A 142 -15.02 2.18 -13.43
N ILE A 143 -15.20 1.20 -14.33
CA ILE A 143 -15.38 1.46 -15.77
C ILE A 143 -16.69 2.20 -16.03
N THR A 144 -17.74 1.89 -15.27
CA THR A 144 -19.08 2.46 -15.50
C THR A 144 -19.11 3.93 -15.16
N LYS A 145 -18.41 4.32 -14.09
CA LYS A 145 -18.27 5.70 -13.64
C LYS A 145 -17.07 6.42 -14.24
N ASN A 146 -16.19 5.70 -14.93
CA ASN A 146 -14.96 6.18 -15.54
C ASN A 146 -14.06 6.92 -14.53
N CYS A 147 -13.90 6.36 -13.32
CA CYS A 147 -13.12 6.96 -12.26
C CYS A 147 -12.43 5.94 -11.35
N VAL A 148 -11.37 6.36 -10.66
CA VAL A 148 -10.82 5.59 -9.54
C VAL A 148 -11.83 5.66 -8.38
N MET A 149 -12.07 4.52 -7.74
CA MET A 149 -12.97 4.44 -6.60
C MET A 149 -12.46 5.28 -5.43
N ASP A 150 -13.39 5.78 -4.61
CA ASP A 150 -13.10 6.58 -3.42
C ASP A 150 -12.88 5.68 -2.20
N PHE A 151 -11.63 5.62 -1.73
CA PHE A 151 -11.18 4.94 -0.52
C PHE A 151 -11.20 5.88 0.71
N GLY A 152 -11.78 7.08 0.57
CA GLY A 152 -11.91 8.08 1.63
C GLY A 152 -10.65 8.90 1.89
N THR A 153 -9.51 8.51 1.30
CA THR A 153 -8.22 9.19 1.44
C THR A 153 -7.53 9.47 0.11
N ASN A 154 -8.24 9.33 -1.01
CA ASN A 154 -7.70 9.59 -2.34
C ASN A 154 -8.51 10.62 -3.14
N GLN A 155 -7.84 11.24 -4.10
CA GLN A 155 -8.41 12.04 -5.18
C GLN A 155 -7.91 11.44 -6.49
N GLY A 156 -8.70 10.54 -7.08
CA GLY A 156 -8.21 9.74 -8.20
C GLY A 156 -7.05 8.84 -7.77
N TYR A 157 -5.88 9.03 -8.39
CA TYR A 157 -4.64 8.29 -8.09
C TYR A 157 -3.86 8.88 -6.89
N ASP A 158 -4.16 10.12 -6.51
CA ASP A 158 -3.44 10.81 -5.45
C ASP A 158 -3.96 10.37 -4.08
N ILE A 159 -3.10 9.71 -3.28
CA ILE A 159 -3.45 9.29 -1.92
C ILE A 159 -2.87 10.28 -0.90
N VAL A 160 -3.72 10.74 0.00
CA VAL A 160 -3.36 11.57 1.14
C VAL A 160 -3.03 10.66 2.32
N LEU A 161 -1.74 10.43 2.53
CA LEU A 161 -1.24 9.61 3.63
C LEU A 161 -1.51 10.29 4.97
N SER A 162 -2.38 9.68 5.77
CA SER A 162 -2.73 10.13 7.12
C SER A 162 -3.32 8.98 7.93
N LYS A 163 -3.66 9.22 9.20
CA LYS A 163 -4.37 8.22 10.03
C LYS A 163 -5.73 7.82 9.44
N LYS A 164 -6.29 8.61 8.52
CA LYS A 164 -7.53 8.27 7.80
C LYS A 164 -7.39 7.04 6.90
N CYS A 165 -6.16 6.64 6.56
CA CYS A 165 -5.90 5.42 5.78
C CYS A 165 -6.15 4.13 6.59
N TYR A 166 -6.49 4.22 7.88
CA TYR A 166 -6.94 3.05 8.63
C TYR A 166 -8.32 2.59 8.11
N PRO A 167 -8.51 1.31 7.74
CA PRO A 167 -9.71 0.84 7.01
C PRO A 167 -11.07 1.14 7.63
N TYR A 168 -11.14 1.41 8.94
CA TYR A 168 -12.38 1.74 9.66
C TYR A 168 -12.31 3.11 10.34
N HIS A 169 -11.52 4.04 9.80
CA HIS A 169 -11.44 5.37 10.36
C HIS A 169 -12.84 6.01 10.46
N PRO A 170 -13.25 6.58 11.61
CA PRO A 170 -14.61 7.09 11.77
C PRO A 170 -14.98 8.20 10.79
N GLU A 171 -14.00 8.90 10.25
CA GLU A 171 -14.19 10.03 9.34
C GLU A 171 -14.24 9.66 7.84
N ILE A 172 -13.97 8.41 7.45
CA ILE A 172 -14.21 7.97 6.06
C ILE A 172 -15.68 7.53 5.91
N SER A 173 -16.23 7.69 4.70
CA SER A 173 -17.62 7.34 4.39
C SER A 173 -17.89 5.83 4.54
N GLU A 174 -19.15 5.45 4.75
CA GLU A 174 -19.53 4.02 4.79
C GLU A 174 -19.32 3.34 3.44
N GLU A 175 -19.44 4.08 2.35
CA GLU A 175 -19.12 3.64 1.01
C GLU A 175 -17.62 3.33 0.88
N ALA A 176 -16.74 4.23 1.32
CA ALA A 176 -15.29 4.01 1.32
C ALA A 176 -14.90 2.80 2.18
N LYS A 177 -15.51 2.64 3.37
CA LYS A 177 -15.28 1.46 4.23
C LYS A 177 -15.65 0.15 3.55
N LYS A 178 -16.72 0.11 2.76
CA LYS A 178 -17.10 -1.10 2.01
C LYS A 178 -16.07 -1.44 0.94
N ILE A 179 -15.45 -0.43 0.35
CA ILE A 179 -14.43 -0.59 -0.69
C ILE A 179 -13.12 -1.12 -0.09
N GLU A 180 -12.72 -0.60 1.07
CA GLU A 180 -11.58 -1.08 1.87
C GLU A 180 -11.71 -2.55 2.34
N LEU A 181 -12.88 -3.18 2.16
CA LEU A 181 -13.17 -4.56 2.56
C LEU A 181 -13.26 -5.56 1.40
N TYR A 182 -12.99 -5.13 0.17
CA TYR A 182 -12.93 -6.02 -0.99
C TYR A 182 -11.80 -7.05 -0.88
#